data_AF-A0A448ZI30-F1
#
_entry.id   AF-A0A448ZI30-F1
#
_cell.length_a   1.000
_cell.length_b   1.000
_cell.length_c   1.000
_cell.angle_alpha   90.00
_cell.angle_beta   90.00
_cell.angle_gamma   90.00
#
_symmetry.space_group_name_H-M   'P 1'
#
loop_
_entity.id
_entity.type
_entity.pdbx_description
1 polymer ?
#
loop_
_entity_poly.entity_id
_entity_poly.type
_entity_poly.pdbx_seq_one_letter_code
_entity_poly.pdbx_strand_id
1 'polypeptide(L)'
;MVSTTAHQAFLTEEETLAILNKSNECIESECAVDEVDELLTVLKDTEKELEGRLEKIMNTISHLQHINEKEERQTDEVRAFVRDLLRVFDTGKPAFSPQGFSGDIGKGARTAYDVLPPKKWTNPEKL
;
A
#
# COMPACT_ATOMS: atom_id res chain seq x y z
N MET A 1 -20.09 18.73 -8.80
CA MET A 1 -18.96 18.14 -8.05
C MET A 1 -18.93 16.67 -8.44
N VAL A 2 -18.05 16.32 -9.38
CA VAL A 2 -17.85 14.93 -9.82
C VAL A 2 -17.09 14.23 -8.69
N SER A 3 -17.56 13.06 -8.28
CA SER A 3 -17.02 12.29 -7.17
C SER A 3 -15.59 11.82 -7.48
N THR A 4 -14.59 12.60 -7.07
CA THR A 4 -13.15 12.28 -7.23
C THR A 4 -12.73 11.05 -6.41
N THR A 5 -13.57 10.61 -5.47
CA THR A 5 -13.29 9.47 -4.58
C THR A 5 -13.25 8.13 -5.32
N ALA A 6 -13.90 7.99 -6.47
CA ALA A 6 -13.87 6.76 -7.25
C ALA A 6 -12.54 6.56 -8.01
N HIS A 7 -11.86 7.64 -8.39
CA HIS A 7 -10.59 7.56 -9.13
C HIS A 7 -9.43 7.04 -8.26
N GLN A 8 -9.46 7.33 -6.95
CA GLN A 8 -8.41 6.94 -6.00
C GLN A 8 -8.37 5.45 -5.63
N ALA A 9 -9.34 4.63 -6.08
CA ALA A 9 -9.33 3.19 -5.82
C ALA A 9 -8.50 2.40 -6.84
N PHE A 10 -8.36 2.92 -8.07
CA PHE A 10 -7.74 2.20 -9.18
C PHE A 10 -6.60 2.95 -9.84
N LEU A 11 -6.51 4.27 -9.69
CA LEU A 11 -5.33 5.05 -10.05
C LEU A 11 -4.69 5.53 -8.77
N THR A 12 -3.37 5.43 -8.70
CA THR A 12 -2.59 6.08 -7.65
C THR A 12 -2.70 7.60 -7.81
N GLU A 13 -2.41 8.32 -6.73
CA GLU A 13 -2.35 9.78 -6.77
C GLU A 13 -1.32 10.26 -7.80
N GLU A 14 -0.17 9.57 -7.89
CA GLU A 14 0.89 9.87 -8.85
C GLU A 14 0.44 9.67 -10.30
N GLU A 15 -0.18 8.53 -10.64
CA GLU A 15 -0.71 8.27 -11.99
C GLU A 15 -1.79 9.28 -12.38
N THR A 16 -2.67 9.62 -11.43
CA THR A 16 -3.73 10.61 -11.66
C THR A 16 -3.13 12.00 -11.91
N LEU A 17 -2.14 12.40 -11.11
CA LEU A 17 -1.47 13.69 -11.29
C LEU A 17 -0.67 13.73 -12.59
N ALA A 18 -0.01 12.63 -12.98
CA ALA A 18 0.73 12.55 -14.23
C ALA A 18 -0.20 12.78 -15.45
N ILE A 19 -1.37 12.10 -15.48
CA ILE A 19 -2.37 12.29 -16.54
C ILE A 19 -2.90 13.73 -16.52
N LEU A 20 -3.29 14.25 -15.36
CA LEU A 20 -3.86 15.60 -15.25
C LEU A 20 -2.85 16.68 -15.66
N ASN A 21 -1.60 16.58 -15.22
CA ASN A 21 -0.56 17.53 -15.57
C ASN A 21 -0.29 17.51 -17.08
N LYS A 22 -0.10 16.32 -17.67
CA LYS A 22 0.15 16.20 -19.11
C LYS A 22 -1.05 16.62 -19.97
N SER A 23 -2.27 16.39 -19.48
CA SER A 23 -3.48 16.88 -20.14
C SER A 23 -3.59 18.40 -20.08
N ASN A 24 -3.23 19.02 -18.95
CA ASN A 24 -3.21 20.48 -18.81
C ASN A 24 -2.11 21.11 -19.66
N GLU A 25 -0.89 20.53 -19.66
CA GLU A 25 0.22 20.97 -20.50
C GLU A 25 -0.22 21.03 -21.97
N CYS A 26 -0.80 19.93 -22.49
CA CYS A 26 -1.37 19.88 -23.84
C CYS A 26 -2.40 21.00 -24.07
N ILE A 27 -3.32 21.23 -23.14
CA ILE A 27 -4.35 22.27 -23.31
C ILE A 27 -3.72 23.68 -23.37
N GLU A 28 -2.75 23.96 -22.51
CA GLU A 28 -2.11 25.27 -22.39
C GLU A 28 -1.25 25.63 -23.62
N SER A 29 -0.70 24.62 -24.29
CA SER A 29 0.15 24.73 -25.48
C SER A 29 -0.59 24.54 -26.81
N GLU A 30 -1.93 24.46 -26.78
CA GLU A 30 -2.78 24.18 -27.95
C GLU A 30 -2.61 22.76 -28.55
N CYS A 31 -2.10 21.81 -27.76
CA CYS A 31 -1.96 20.40 -28.06
C CYS A 31 -1.19 20.16 -29.37
N ALA A 32 0.08 20.59 -29.38
CA ALA A 32 0.98 20.27 -30.47
C ALA A 32 1.12 18.75 -30.65
N VAL A 33 1.48 18.32 -31.87
CA VAL A 33 1.48 16.88 -32.24
C VAL A 33 2.38 16.05 -31.32
N ASP A 34 3.54 16.59 -30.96
CA ASP A 34 4.51 15.99 -30.05
C ASP A 34 3.98 15.85 -28.62
N GLU A 35 3.24 16.84 -28.12
CA GLU A 35 2.65 16.78 -26.77
C GLU A 35 1.47 15.81 -26.69
N VAL A 36 0.70 15.69 -27.78
CA VAL A 36 -0.34 14.67 -27.90
C VAL A 36 0.27 13.27 -27.91
N ASP A 37 1.41 13.08 -28.59
CA ASP A 37 2.15 11.81 -28.58
C ASP A 37 2.72 11.48 -27.19
N GLU A 38 3.22 12.47 -26.46
CA GLU A 38 3.64 12.32 -25.06
C GLU A 38 2.47 11.94 -24.16
N LEU A 39 1.34 12.65 -24.25
CA LEU A 39 0.13 12.34 -23.48
C LEU A 39 -0.38 10.94 -23.80
N LEU A 40 -0.37 10.54 -25.08
CA LEU A 40 -0.77 9.20 -25.51
C LEU A 40 0.13 8.12 -24.90
N THR A 41 1.43 8.39 -24.80
CA THR A 41 2.39 7.47 -24.16
C THR A 41 2.06 7.31 -22.67
N VAL A 42 1.85 8.41 -21.95
CA VAL A 42 1.46 8.39 -20.53
C VAL A 42 0.15 7.63 -20.30
N LEU A 43 -0.84 7.83 -21.17
CA LEU A 43 -2.12 7.12 -21.09
C LEU A 43 -1.96 5.61 -21.33
N LYS A 44 -1.14 5.19 -22.30
CA LYS A 44 -0.87 3.76 -22.59
C LYS A 44 -0.11 3.08 -21.47
N ASP A 45 0.88 3.75 -20.90
CA ASP A 45 1.63 3.21 -19.75
C ASP A 45 0.70 3.04 -18.54
N THR A 46 -0.17 4.02 -18.31
CA THR A 46 -1.18 3.95 -17.24
C THR A 46 -2.21 2.85 -17.49
N GLU A 47 -2.66 2.67 -18.74
CA GLU A 47 -3.57 1.58 -19.15
C GLU A 47 -2.97 0.22 -18.80
N LYS A 48 -1.69 -0.01 -19.14
CA LYS A 48 -1.00 -1.26 -18.86
C LYS A 48 -0.90 -1.58 -17.37
N GLU A 49 -0.60 -0.58 -16.54
CA GLU A 49 -0.55 -0.77 -15.08
C GLU A 49 -1.95 -1.05 -14.52
N LEU A 50 -2.98 -0.37 -15.03
CA LEU A 50 -4.37 -0.62 -14.68
C LEU A 50 -4.82 -2.03 -15.04
N GLU A 51 -4.45 -2.57 -16.20
CA GLU A 51 -4.73 -3.95 -16.58
C GLU A 51 -4.15 -4.95 -15.58
N GLY A 52 -2.88 -4.76 -15.19
CA GLY A 52 -2.23 -5.60 -14.19
C GLY A 52 -2.90 -5.51 -12.81
N ARG A 53 -3.35 -4.32 -12.41
CA ARG A 53 -4.12 -4.12 -11.17
C ARG A 53 -5.49 -4.79 -11.26
N LEU A 54 -6.18 -4.69 -12.39
CA LEU A 54 -7.47 -5.33 -12.63
C LEU A 54 -7.36 -6.86 -12.58
N GLU A 55 -6.32 -7.44 -13.18
CA GLU A 55 -6.06 -8.88 -13.13
C GLU A 55 -5.90 -9.38 -11.70
N LYS A 56 -5.11 -8.67 -10.86
CA LYS A 56 -4.97 -9.00 -9.44
C LYS A 56 -6.31 -9.00 -8.71
N ILE A 57 -7.17 -8.04 -9.01
CA ILE A 57 -8.52 -7.95 -8.42
C ILE A 57 -9.38 -9.12 -8.85
N MET A 58 -9.39 -9.45 -10.14
CA MET A 58 -10.14 -10.59 -10.68
C MET A 58 -9.70 -11.91 -10.03
N ASN A 59 -8.39 -12.12 -9.88
CA ASN A 59 -7.84 -13.29 -9.19
C ASN A 59 -8.28 -13.34 -7.73
N THR A 60 -8.27 -12.20 -7.03
CA THR A 60 -8.71 -12.12 -5.64
C THR A 60 -10.19 -12.40 -5.49
N ILE A 61 -11.04 -11.91 -6.39
CA ILE A 61 -12.48 -12.22 -6.44
C ILE A 61 -12.70 -13.71 -6.70
N SER A 62 -11.97 -14.30 -7.65
CA SER A 62 -12.07 -15.73 -7.97
C SER A 62 -11.72 -16.60 -6.76
N HIS A 63 -10.66 -16.26 -6.02
CA HIS A 63 -10.33 -16.95 -4.77
C HIS A 63 -11.43 -16.83 -3.73
N LEU A 64 -12.04 -15.65 -3.55
CA LEU A 64 -13.15 -15.48 -2.61
C LEU A 64 -14.37 -16.31 -3.01
N GLN A 65 -14.70 -16.36 -4.30
CA GLN A 65 -15.79 -17.20 -4.83
C GLN A 65 -15.51 -18.67 -4.52
N HIS A 66 -14.31 -19.16 -4.82
CA HIS A 66 -13.92 -20.54 -4.56
C HIS A 66 -13.99 -20.91 -3.07
N ILE A 67 -13.54 -20.05 -2.16
CA ILE A 67 -13.62 -20.30 -0.71
C ILE A 67 -15.08 -20.29 -0.25
N ASN A 68 -15.92 -19.42 -0.82
CA ASN A 68 -17.32 -19.29 -0.43
C ASN A 68 -18.22 -20.43 -0.95
N GLU A 69 -17.82 -21.11 -2.03
CA GLU A 69 -18.52 -22.27 -2.59
C GLU A 69 -18.25 -23.59 -1.84
N LYS A 70 -17.28 -23.63 -0.92
CA LYS A 70 -17.00 -24.83 -0.11
C LYS A 70 -18.15 -25.09 0.88
N GLU A 71 -18.63 -26.34 0.93
CA GLU A 71 -19.72 -26.76 1.84
C GLU A 71 -19.37 -26.53 3.32
N GLU A 72 -18.11 -26.75 3.72
CA GLU A 72 -17.58 -26.40 5.04
C GLU A 72 -16.83 -25.06 5.01
N ARG A 73 -17.56 -23.96 4.77
CA ARG A 73 -16.98 -22.63 4.71
C ARG A 73 -16.37 -22.21 6.06
N GLN A 74 -15.04 -22.14 6.13
CA GLN A 74 -14.34 -21.58 7.28
C GLN A 74 -14.55 -20.07 7.34
N THR A 75 -15.49 -19.63 8.19
CA THR A 75 -15.87 -18.20 8.28
C THR A 75 -14.72 -17.30 8.71
N ASP A 76 -13.76 -17.83 9.46
CA ASP A 76 -12.56 -17.10 9.86
C ASP A 76 -11.59 -16.88 8.69
N GLU A 77 -11.45 -17.85 7.79
CA GLU A 77 -10.63 -17.74 6.57
C GLU A 77 -11.24 -16.71 5.60
N VAL A 78 -12.56 -16.75 5.41
CA VAL A 78 -13.29 -15.74 4.61
C VAL A 78 -13.12 -14.34 5.22
N ARG A 79 -13.23 -14.21 6.55
CA ARG A 79 -13.07 -12.92 7.24
C ARG A 79 -11.65 -12.38 7.10
N ALA A 80 -10.64 -13.25 7.20
CA ALA A 80 -9.24 -12.87 6.98
C ALA A 80 -9.03 -12.40 5.52
N PHE A 81 -9.54 -13.16 4.55
CA PHE A 81 -9.41 -12.81 3.15
C PHE A 81 -10.11 -11.50 2.78
N VAL A 82 -11.30 -11.24 3.34
CA VAL A 82 -12.00 -9.95 3.15
C VAL A 82 -11.23 -8.78 3.78
N ARG A 83 -10.52 -9.00 4.89
CA ARG A 83 -9.64 -7.97 5.48
C ARG A 83 -8.43 -7.70 4.59
N ASP A 84 -7.85 -8.74 3.99
CA ASP A 84 -6.76 -8.59 3.03
C ASP A 84 -7.23 -7.88 1.76
N LEU A 85 -8.44 -8.19 1.28
CA LEU A 85 -9.10 -7.47 0.18
C LEU A 85 -9.26 -5.99 0.51
N LEU A 86 -9.82 -5.67 1.69
CA LEU A 86 -9.95 -4.29 2.16
C LEU A 86 -8.60 -3.56 2.19
N ARG A 87 -7.51 -4.24 2.57
CA ARG A 87 -6.17 -3.66 2.58
C ARG A 87 -5.61 -3.38 1.17
N VAL A 88 -5.99 -4.16 0.16
CA VAL A 88 -5.60 -3.91 -1.23
C VAL A 88 -6.30 -2.67 -1.80
N PHE A 89 -7.53 -2.40 -1.36
CA PHE A 89 -8.34 -1.28 -1.83
C PHE A 89 -8.33 -0.04 -0.93
N ASP A 90 -7.89 -0.16 0.32
CA ASP A 90 -7.74 0.95 1.23
C ASP A 90 -6.47 1.73 0.88
N THR A 91 -6.66 2.82 0.14
CA THR A 91 -5.61 3.80 -0.19
C THR A 91 -5.43 4.87 0.88
N GLY A 92 -6.15 4.74 2.02
CA GLY A 92 -5.89 5.55 3.20
C GLY A 92 -4.47 5.30 3.72
N LYS A 93 -3.80 6.35 4.21
CA LYS A 93 -2.51 6.21 4.92
C LYS A 93 -2.65 5.06 5.93
N PRO A 94 -1.70 4.10 5.98
CA PRO A 94 -1.82 2.98 6.90
C PRO A 94 -1.92 3.54 8.31
N ALA A 95 -3.09 3.40 8.94
CA ALA A 95 -3.31 3.82 10.33
C ALA A 95 -2.38 3.04 11.28
N PHE A 96 -1.78 1.96 10.80
CA PHE A 96 -0.85 1.12 11.53
C PHE A 96 0.20 0.56 10.56
N SER A 97 1.48 0.77 10.84
CA SER A 97 2.57 0.14 10.10
C SER A 97 2.64 -1.35 10.51
N PRO A 98 2.26 -2.30 9.65
CA PRO A 98 1.99 -3.68 10.06
C PRO A 98 3.25 -4.50 10.40
N GLN A 99 4.45 -3.89 10.35
CA GLN A 99 5.73 -4.53 10.69
C GLN A 99 6.64 -3.69 11.61
N GLY A 100 6.19 -2.54 12.10
CA GLY A 100 7.04 -1.64 12.88
C GLY A 100 6.74 -1.69 14.37
N PHE A 101 7.73 -2.09 15.19
CA PHE A 101 7.72 -1.74 16.60
C PHE A 101 7.67 -0.20 16.70
N SER A 102 6.69 0.35 17.41
CA SER A 102 6.43 1.80 17.50
C SER A 102 7.62 2.61 18.07
N GLY A 103 8.68 1.96 18.54
CA GLY A 103 9.79 2.60 19.25
C GLY A 103 9.41 3.07 20.67
N ASP A 104 8.15 2.92 21.06
CA ASP A 104 7.64 3.46 22.32
C ASP A 104 7.78 2.42 23.45
N ILE A 105 8.84 2.55 24.24
CA ILE A 105 9.16 1.65 25.36
C ILE A 105 8.42 2.11 26.65
N GLY A 106 7.54 3.11 26.55
CA GLY A 106 6.84 3.68 27.70
C GLY A 106 7.79 4.13 28.81
N LYS A 107 7.40 3.96 30.08
CA LYS A 107 8.27 4.17 31.26
C LYS A 107 9.09 2.92 31.62
N GLY A 108 9.25 1.97 30.68
CA GLY A 108 10.05 0.77 30.88
C GLY A 108 11.55 1.01 30.78
N ALA A 109 12.32 -0.01 31.11
CA ALA A 109 13.77 -0.06 30.87
C ALA A 109 14.08 0.30 29.40
N ARG A 110 14.90 1.33 29.19
CA ARG A 110 15.23 1.87 27.86
C ARG A 110 16.32 1.06 27.16
N THR A 111 17.13 0.35 27.92
CA THR A 111 18.26 -0.43 27.44
C THR A 111 18.29 -1.81 28.10
N ALA A 112 18.94 -2.78 27.43
CA ALA A 112 19.16 -4.11 28.00
C ALA A 112 19.96 -4.08 29.32
N TYR A 113 20.70 -2.99 29.57
CA TYR A 113 21.46 -2.76 30.80
C TYR A 113 20.60 -2.29 31.97
N ASP A 114 19.40 -1.77 31.72
CA ASP A 114 18.49 -1.33 32.77
C ASP A 114 17.74 -2.51 33.42
N VAL A 115 17.68 -3.66 32.73
CA VAL A 115 16.97 -4.87 33.17
C VAL A 115 17.88 -5.86 33.91
N LEU A 116 19.19 -5.79 33.65
CA LEU A 116 20.15 -6.76 34.20
C LEU A 116 20.97 -6.12 35.32
N PRO A 117 21.06 -6.75 36.51
CA PRO A 117 21.95 -6.27 37.56
C PRO A 117 23.40 -6.26 37.03
N PRO A 118 24.15 -5.15 37.19
CA PRO A 118 25.47 -5.02 36.62
C PRO A 118 26.40 -6.11 37.18
N LYS A 119 27.12 -6.79 36.28
CA LYS A 119 28.11 -7.79 36.68
C LYS A 119 29.17 -7.10 37.54
N LYS A 120 29.35 -7.57 38.78
CA LYS A 120 30.33 -7.02 39.71
C LYS A 120 31.73 -7.08 39.08
N TRP A 121 32.34 -5.93 38.84
CA TRP A 121 33.69 -5.85 38.30
C TRP A 121 34.69 -6.47 39.30
N THR A 122 35.59 -7.30 38.77
CA THR A 122 36.68 -7.92 39.55
C THR A 122 38.00 -7.52 38.89
N ASN A 123 38.92 -6.94 39.66
CA ASN A 123 40.21 -6.46 39.13
C ASN A 123 41.08 -7.67 38.70
N PRO A 124 41.46 -7.79 37.42
CA PRO A 124 42.32 -8.88 36.95
C PRO A 124 43.75 -8.82 37.50
N GLU A 125 44.20 -7.69 38.06
CA GLU A 125 45.56 -7.49 38.58
C GLU A 125 45.74 -7.93 40.05
N LYS A 126 44.72 -8.54 40.66
CA LYS A 126 44.75 -9.03 42.05
C LYS A 126 44.71 -10.57 42.17
N LEU A 127 45.08 -11.31 41.12
CA LEU A 127 45.25 -12.77 41.15
C LEU A 127 46.71 -13.15 41.41
#